data_AF-A0AAW1SWJ4-F1
#
_entry.id   AF-A0AAW1SWJ4-F1
#
_cell.length_a   1.000
_cell.length_b   1.000
_cell.length_c   1.000
_cell.angle_alpha   90.00
_cell.angle_beta   90.00
_cell.angle_gamma   90.00
#
_symmetry.space_group_name_H-M   'P 1'
#
loop_
_entity.id
_entity.type
_entity.pdbx_description
1 polymer ?
#
loop_
_entity_poly.entity_id
_entity_poly.type
_entity_poly.pdbx_seq_one_letter_code
_entity_poly.pdbx_strand_id
1 'polypeptide(L)'
;MDTIQQIVSEHTHTHKNTFDDPTRSSFVALWTAFVIFALSSVVFLGQIFTSKHPDTLGSPKKRHYFTYMIVTTAGLSYFAMALDTGYSLVQVKPGSPSRTVFWARYLDWSITTPLLLLDVTSLVHAPFFVVTRMVYADIGMIATGLIAALTGVAYKWAWYLISCGFFAFIIYDLLVTCVQSSKQNAQLNAKYTKLAGYLIVLWIAYPIVWALAEGQEIISVNTEVIAYAILDILAKVVFGFLVVFADSAEEQYERLADGPNESA
;
A
#
# COMPACT_ATOMS: atom_id res chain seq x y z
N MET A 1 20.38 24.10 -13.32
CA MET A 1 21.05 22.80 -13.15
C MET A 1 21.78 22.74 -11.81
N ASP A 2 22.23 23.88 -11.29
CA ASP A 2 23.01 23.99 -10.05
C ASP A 2 22.21 23.77 -8.75
N THR A 3 20.94 24.16 -8.69
CA THR A 3 20.12 24.01 -7.47
C THR A 3 19.83 22.56 -7.11
N ILE A 4 19.56 21.70 -8.12
CA ILE A 4 19.32 20.27 -7.89
C ILE A 4 20.63 19.59 -7.45
N GLN A 5 21.77 19.96 -8.05
CA GLN A 5 23.06 19.42 -7.63
C GLN A 5 23.44 19.87 -6.21
N GLN A 6 23.10 21.10 -5.82
CA GLN A 6 23.34 21.61 -4.47
C GLN A 6 22.48 20.89 -3.41
N ILE A 7 21.18 20.71 -3.67
CA ILE A 7 20.28 19.94 -2.79
C ILE A 7 20.74 18.48 -2.67
N VAL A 8 21.14 17.87 -3.78
CA VAL A 8 21.69 16.51 -3.80
C VAL A 8 23.00 16.45 -3.01
N SER A 9 23.86 17.46 -3.12
CA SER A 9 25.13 17.55 -2.40
C SER A 9 24.91 17.63 -0.89
N GLU A 10 24.02 18.51 -0.41
CA GLU A 10 23.69 18.65 1.01
C GLU A 10 23.10 17.36 1.59
N HIS A 11 22.23 16.68 0.84
CA HIS A 11 21.70 15.36 1.19
C HIS A 11 22.81 14.30 1.34
N THR A 12 23.83 14.28 0.48
CA THR A 12 24.99 13.37 0.67
C THR A 12 25.88 13.71 1.87
N HIS A 13 25.85 14.94 2.40
CA HIS A 13 26.81 15.38 3.43
C HIS A 13 26.37 15.05 4.87
N THR A 14 25.07 14.97 5.16
CA THR A 14 24.52 14.56 6.47
C THR A 14 24.71 13.07 6.79
N HIS A 15 25.22 12.32 5.82
CA HIS A 15 25.03 10.88 5.71
C HIS A 15 26.34 10.06 5.82
N LYS A 16 27.49 10.74 5.92
CA LYS A 16 28.88 10.21 5.87
C LYS A 16 29.30 9.05 6.82
N ASN A 17 28.42 8.50 7.65
CA ASN A 17 28.73 7.41 8.60
C ASN A 17 27.78 6.20 8.51
N THR A 18 27.00 6.02 7.44
CA THR A 18 26.10 4.86 7.28
C THR A 18 26.62 3.82 6.27
N PHE A 19 26.22 2.54 6.40
CA PHE A 19 26.72 1.44 5.55
C PHE A 19 26.19 1.51 4.11
N ASP A 20 25.12 2.27 3.88
CA ASP A 20 24.48 2.43 2.58
C ASP A 20 23.64 3.72 2.60
N ASP A 21 24.25 4.83 2.21
CA ASP A 21 23.49 6.07 2.05
C ASP A 21 22.49 5.94 0.89
N PRO A 22 21.29 6.54 1.02
CA PRO A 22 20.45 6.81 -0.12
C PRO A 22 21.29 7.50 -1.21
N THR A 23 21.53 6.81 -2.31
CA THR A 23 22.25 7.36 -3.45
C THR A 23 21.30 8.22 -4.27
N ARG A 24 21.83 8.89 -5.30
CA ARG A 24 21.02 9.58 -6.30
C ARG A 24 19.85 8.72 -6.82
N SER A 25 20.03 7.40 -6.92
CA SER A 25 19.00 6.49 -7.43
C SER A 25 17.80 6.35 -6.50
N SER A 26 18.00 6.18 -5.19
CA SER A 26 16.89 6.13 -4.23
C SER A 26 16.21 7.49 -4.08
N PHE A 27 16.98 8.58 -4.10
CA PHE A 27 16.45 9.93 -4.07
C PHE A 27 15.52 10.18 -5.27
N VAL A 28 15.97 9.84 -6.48
CA VAL A 28 15.14 9.92 -7.69
C VAL A 28 13.91 9.02 -7.58
N ALA A 29 14.05 7.81 -7.05
CA ALA A 29 12.92 6.88 -6.88
C ALA A 29 11.85 7.43 -5.93
N LEU A 30 12.25 7.99 -4.79
CA LEU A 30 11.35 8.59 -3.80
C LEU A 30 10.57 9.77 -4.39
N TRP A 31 11.25 10.71 -5.06
CA TRP A 31 10.60 11.83 -5.72
C TRP A 31 9.70 11.41 -6.89
N THR A 32 10.13 10.41 -7.66
CA THR A 32 9.32 9.86 -8.77
C THR A 32 8.02 9.26 -8.23
N ALA A 33 8.11 8.43 -7.20
CA ALA A 33 6.95 7.85 -6.54
C ALA A 33 6.03 8.93 -5.96
N PHE A 34 6.59 9.94 -5.27
CA PHE A 34 5.82 11.09 -4.78
C PHE A 34 5.01 11.76 -5.89
N VAL A 35 5.64 12.09 -7.02
CA VAL A 35 4.95 12.73 -8.15
C VAL A 35 3.84 11.84 -8.71
N ILE A 36 4.09 10.53 -8.85
CA ILE A 36 3.08 9.57 -9.32
C ILE A 36 1.88 9.54 -8.36
N PHE A 37 2.12 9.47 -7.05
CA PHE A 37 1.05 9.48 -6.05
C PHE A 37 0.28 10.80 -6.01
N ALA A 38 0.97 11.93 -6.10
CA ALA A 38 0.35 13.26 -6.12
C ALA A 38 -0.55 13.46 -7.35
N LEU A 39 -0.08 13.08 -8.54
CA LEU A 39 -0.88 13.14 -9.76
C LEU A 39 -2.08 12.19 -9.69
N SER A 40 -1.87 10.97 -9.17
CA SER A 40 -2.95 10.00 -8.97
C SER A 40 -4.00 10.53 -8.00
N SER A 41 -3.58 11.20 -6.92
CA SER A 41 -4.49 11.84 -5.94
C SER A 41 -5.39 12.88 -6.61
N VAL A 42 -4.83 13.73 -7.47
CA VAL A 42 -5.63 14.72 -8.25
C VAL A 42 -6.64 14.02 -9.16
N VAL A 43 -6.23 12.94 -9.85
CA VAL A 43 -7.13 12.17 -10.73
C VAL A 43 -8.28 11.55 -9.94
N PHE A 44 -7.99 10.82 -8.86
CA PHE A 44 -9.03 10.17 -8.04
C PHE A 44 -9.93 11.19 -7.34
N LEU A 45 -9.40 12.33 -6.92
CA LEU A 45 -10.19 13.43 -6.39
C LEU A 45 -11.17 13.98 -7.44
N GLY A 46 -10.70 14.20 -8.67
CA GLY A 46 -11.55 14.59 -9.79
C GLY A 46 -12.68 13.58 -10.03
N GLN A 47 -12.37 12.28 -9.98
CA GLN A 47 -13.37 11.22 -10.15
C GLN A 47 -14.44 11.20 -9.06
N ILE A 48 -14.10 11.57 -7.82
CA ILE A 48 -15.08 11.75 -6.74
C ILE A 48 -16.08 12.86 -7.10
N PHE A 49 -15.59 14.02 -7.58
CA PHE A 49 -16.44 15.16 -7.93
C PHE A 49 -17.29 14.91 -9.19
N THR A 50 -16.81 14.09 -10.12
CA THR A 50 -17.59 13.73 -11.32
C THR A 50 -18.56 12.55 -11.09
N SER A 51 -18.41 11.83 -9.98
CA SER A 51 -19.25 10.67 -9.68
C SER A 51 -20.69 11.10 -9.37
N LYS A 52 -21.65 10.51 -10.09
CA LYS A 52 -23.08 10.76 -9.91
C LYS A 52 -23.69 9.93 -8.77
N HIS A 53 -22.93 9.02 -8.18
CA HIS A 53 -23.40 8.18 -7.08
C HIS A 53 -23.64 9.00 -5.82
N PRO A 54 -24.66 8.65 -5.03
CA PRO A 54 -24.89 9.28 -3.74
C PRO A 54 -23.75 8.97 -2.77
N ASP A 55 -23.43 9.92 -1.89
CA ASP A 55 -22.43 9.76 -0.83
C ASP A 55 -22.97 8.89 0.31
N THR A 56 -23.23 7.62 0.03
CA THR A 56 -23.73 6.64 1.00
C THR A 56 -22.76 5.47 1.17
N LEU A 57 -22.76 4.85 2.34
CA LEU A 57 -21.88 3.72 2.67
C LEU A 57 -22.08 2.49 1.76
N GLY A 58 -23.21 2.41 1.05
CA GLY A 58 -23.52 1.35 0.10
C GLY A 58 -23.09 1.65 -1.34
N SER A 59 -22.77 2.90 -1.68
CA SER A 59 -22.53 3.28 -3.07
C SER A 59 -21.12 2.91 -3.54
N PRO A 60 -20.90 2.71 -4.85
CA PRO A 60 -19.57 2.56 -5.44
C PRO A 60 -18.63 3.72 -5.13
N LYS A 61 -19.17 4.93 -4.89
CA LYS A 61 -18.41 6.16 -4.62
C LYS A 61 -17.48 6.05 -3.43
N LYS A 62 -17.78 5.21 -2.43
CA LYS A 62 -16.90 4.97 -1.27
C LYS A 62 -15.52 4.45 -1.69
N ARG A 63 -15.44 3.63 -2.75
CA ARG A 63 -14.17 3.08 -3.24
C ARG A 63 -13.30 4.15 -3.89
N HIS A 64 -13.93 5.16 -4.52
CA HIS A 64 -13.21 6.35 -5.00
C HIS A 64 -12.59 7.13 -3.83
N TYR A 65 -13.32 7.29 -2.72
CA TYR A 65 -12.76 7.90 -1.50
C TYR A 65 -11.62 7.08 -0.91
N PHE A 66 -11.75 5.75 -0.80
CA PHE A 66 -10.66 4.89 -0.32
C PHE A 66 -9.42 5.02 -1.20
N THR A 67 -9.58 4.91 -2.51
CA THR A 67 -8.47 5.03 -3.46
C THR A 67 -7.79 6.40 -3.36
N TYR A 68 -8.56 7.50 -3.29
CA TYR A 68 -8.02 8.85 -3.07
C TYR A 68 -7.22 8.96 -1.77
N MET A 69 -7.77 8.48 -0.65
CA MET A 69 -7.08 8.49 0.64
C MET A 69 -5.81 7.64 0.62
N ILE A 70 -5.85 6.49 -0.06
CA ILE A 70 -4.69 5.60 -0.21
C ILE A 70 -3.53 6.32 -0.91
N VAL A 71 -3.77 6.89 -2.10
CA VAL A 71 -2.68 7.52 -2.86
C VAL A 71 -2.22 8.83 -2.23
N THR A 72 -3.10 9.55 -1.52
CA THR A 72 -2.74 10.79 -0.82
C THR A 72 -1.83 10.49 0.36
N THR A 73 -2.16 9.50 1.18
CA THR A 73 -1.32 9.06 2.30
C THR A 73 0.04 8.56 1.81
N ALA A 74 0.06 7.74 0.75
CA ALA A 74 1.31 7.28 0.15
C ALA A 74 2.15 8.45 -0.36
N GLY A 75 1.54 9.42 -1.07
CA GLY A 75 2.23 10.64 -1.51
C GLY A 75 2.89 11.39 -0.36
N LEU A 76 2.17 11.62 0.75
CA LEU A 76 2.73 12.29 1.92
C LEU A 76 3.90 11.53 2.56
N SER A 77 3.83 10.20 2.60
CA SER A 77 4.92 9.37 3.11
C SER A 77 6.15 9.41 2.20
N TYR A 78 5.98 9.27 0.89
CA TYR A 78 7.08 9.39 -0.07
C TYR A 78 7.70 10.78 -0.05
N PHE A 79 6.91 11.83 0.16
CA PHE A 79 7.41 13.18 0.38
C PHE A 79 8.25 13.28 1.66
N ALA A 80 7.77 12.75 2.78
CA ALA A 80 8.50 12.74 4.04
C ALA A 80 9.83 11.97 3.96
N MET A 81 9.83 10.82 3.28
CA MET A 81 11.04 10.04 3.01
C MET A 81 12.00 10.77 2.09
N ALA A 82 11.51 11.45 1.04
CA ALA A 82 12.33 12.21 0.10
C ALA A 82 12.97 13.46 0.73
N LEU A 83 12.36 14.00 1.79
CA LEU A 83 12.86 15.11 2.60
C LEU A 83 13.74 14.68 3.79
N ASP A 84 14.03 13.38 3.96
CA ASP A 84 14.76 12.85 5.12
C ASP A 84 14.12 13.14 6.47
N THR A 85 12.79 13.28 6.51
CA THR A 85 12.05 13.52 7.76
C THR A 85 11.38 12.26 8.31
N GLY A 86 11.44 11.15 7.54
CA GLY A 86 10.70 9.92 7.78
C GLY A 86 11.54 8.67 8.06
N TYR A 87 12.76 8.81 8.61
CA TYR A 87 13.68 7.68 8.83
C TYR A 87 14.31 7.63 10.23
N SER A 88 14.96 6.50 10.52
CA SER A 88 15.82 6.29 11.68
C SER A 88 17.03 5.45 11.31
N LEU A 89 18.13 5.61 12.04
CA LEU A 89 19.34 4.81 11.84
C LEU A 89 19.36 3.64 12.83
N VAL A 90 19.42 2.41 12.32
CA VAL A 90 19.35 1.18 13.12
C VAL A 90 20.55 0.29 12.81
N GLN A 91 21.21 -0.23 13.85
CA GLN A 91 22.25 -1.25 13.69
C GLN A 91 21.62 -2.63 13.64
N VAL A 92 21.75 -3.32 12.50
CA VAL A 92 21.15 -4.66 12.30
C VAL A 92 22.09 -5.77 12.78
N LYS A 93 23.41 -5.53 12.80
CA LYS A 93 24.43 -6.47 13.29
C LYS A 93 25.33 -5.77 14.33
N PRO A 94 25.83 -6.49 15.35
CA PRO A 94 26.77 -5.89 16.30
C PRO A 94 28.03 -5.42 15.58
N GLY A 95 28.38 -4.15 15.73
CA GLY A 95 29.58 -3.56 15.13
C GLY A 95 29.48 -3.27 13.62
N SER A 96 28.32 -3.46 12.98
CA SER A 96 28.08 -2.94 11.63
C SER A 96 27.71 -1.46 11.67
N PRO A 97 27.95 -0.68 10.60
CA PRO A 97 27.43 0.67 10.53
C PRO A 97 25.90 0.63 10.52
N SER A 98 25.27 1.73 10.95
CA SER A 98 23.82 1.83 10.97
C SER A 98 23.25 1.85 9.56
N ARG A 99 22.06 1.26 9.40
CA ARG A 99 21.23 1.26 8.19
C ARG A 99 20.08 2.25 8.35
N THR A 100 19.70 2.92 7.27
CA THR A 100 18.48 3.74 7.21
C THR A 100 17.24 2.87 7.16
N VAL A 101 16.33 3.08 8.12
CA VAL A 101 15.00 2.47 8.19
C VAL A 101 13.96 3.56 8.03
N PHE A 102 13.17 3.52 6.97
CA PHE A 102 12.13 4.52 6.68
C PHE A 102 10.83 4.20 7.44
N TRP A 103 10.71 4.62 8.70
CA TRP A 103 9.51 4.42 9.50
C TRP A 103 8.26 5.09 8.90
N ALA A 104 8.42 6.16 8.10
CA ALA A 104 7.30 6.79 7.40
C ALA A 104 6.58 5.83 6.43
N ARG A 105 7.29 4.82 5.92
CA ARG A 105 6.71 3.76 5.09
C ARG A 105 5.74 2.89 5.86
N TYR A 106 6.09 2.53 7.09
CA TYR A 106 5.20 1.78 7.98
C TYR A 106 3.99 2.61 8.40
N LEU A 107 4.16 3.92 8.58
CA LEU A 107 3.03 4.82 8.82
C LEU A 107 2.06 4.86 7.62
N ASP A 108 2.59 4.94 6.38
CA ASP A 108 1.79 4.80 5.16
C ASP A 108 1.01 3.49 5.16
N TRP A 109 1.72 2.36 5.32
CA TRP A 109 1.10 1.05 5.29
C TRP A 109 0.01 0.91 6.36
N SER A 110 0.25 1.38 7.58
CA SER A 110 -0.74 1.29 8.68
C SER A 110 -2.07 1.97 8.40
N ILE A 111 -2.12 2.86 7.41
CA ILE A 111 -3.34 3.56 6.97
C ILE A 111 -3.83 2.99 5.64
N THR A 112 -2.93 2.72 4.70
CA THR A 112 -3.30 2.34 3.33
C THR A 112 -3.66 0.87 3.19
N THR A 113 -3.04 -0.04 3.92
CA THR A 113 -3.40 -1.47 3.86
C THR A 113 -4.77 -1.77 4.47
N PRO A 114 -5.21 -1.13 5.57
CA PRO A 114 -6.60 -1.23 6.02
C PRO A 114 -7.60 -0.68 5.00
N LEU A 115 -7.27 0.43 4.34
CA LEU A 115 -8.13 1.01 3.29
C LEU A 115 -8.22 0.09 2.07
N LEU A 116 -7.14 -0.58 1.67
CA LEU A 116 -7.14 -1.59 0.60
C LEU A 116 -8.03 -2.78 0.96
N LEU A 117 -7.97 -3.24 2.23
CA LEU A 117 -8.85 -4.30 2.73
C LEU A 117 -10.32 -3.87 2.73
N LEU A 118 -10.61 -2.65 3.18
CA LEU A 118 -11.95 -2.06 3.11
C LEU A 118 -12.47 -1.99 1.67
N ASP A 119 -11.61 -1.62 0.73
CA ASP A 119 -11.95 -1.54 -0.69
C ASP A 119 -12.39 -2.89 -1.24
N VAL A 120 -11.52 -3.92 -1.15
CA VAL A 120 -11.85 -5.27 -1.67
C VAL A 120 -13.04 -5.89 -0.94
N THR A 121 -13.09 -5.82 0.38
CA THR A 121 -14.19 -6.44 1.15
C THR A 121 -15.53 -5.76 0.90
N SER A 122 -15.54 -4.49 0.50
CA SER A 122 -16.75 -3.78 0.13
C SER A 122 -17.42 -4.31 -1.13
N LEU A 123 -16.68 -4.96 -2.04
CA LEU A 123 -17.22 -5.54 -3.28
C LEU A 123 -18.22 -6.66 -3.01
N VAL A 124 -18.02 -7.40 -1.92
CA VAL A 124 -18.86 -8.53 -1.52
C VAL A 124 -19.67 -8.24 -0.25
N HIS A 125 -19.71 -6.98 0.18
CA HIS A 125 -20.41 -6.55 1.39
C HIS A 125 -20.04 -7.41 2.60
N ALA A 126 -18.74 -7.67 2.79
CA ALA A 126 -18.27 -8.56 3.84
C ALA A 126 -18.82 -8.12 5.22
N PRO A 127 -19.19 -9.06 6.10
CA PRO A 127 -19.74 -8.73 7.41
C PRO A 127 -18.80 -7.83 8.22
N PHE A 128 -19.37 -6.88 8.98
CA PHE A 128 -18.59 -5.92 9.77
C PHE A 128 -17.50 -6.58 10.63
N PHE A 129 -17.82 -7.69 11.31
CA PHE A 129 -16.84 -8.39 12.15
C PHE A 129 -15.68 -8.99 11.33
N VAL A 130 -15.93 -9.43 10.08
CA VAL A 130 -14.88 -9.91 9.17
C VAL A 130 -13.95 -8.78 8.75
N VAL A 131 -14.51 -7.63 8.41
CA VAL A 131 -13.71 -6.44 8.07
C VAL A 131 -12.88 -5.98 9.27
N THR A 132 -13.49 -5.85 10.45
CA THR A 132 -12.82 -5.35 11.65
C THR A 132 -11.66 -6.24 12.10
N ARG A 133 -11.82 -7.57 12.07
CA ARG A 133 -10.72 -8.49 12.44
C ARG A 133 -9.60 -8.51 11.40
N MET A 134 -9.90 -8.35 10.11
CA MET A 134 -8.88 -8.15 9.06
C MET A 134 -8.10 -6.86 9.30
N VAL A 135 -8.78 -5.74 9.56
CA VAL A 135 -8.14 -4.44 9.84
C VAL A 135 -7.27 -4.49 11.10
N TYR A 136 -7.76 -5.15 12.17
CA TYR A 136 -6.95 -5.36 13.37
C TYR A 136 -5.68 -6.15 13.09
N ALA A 137 -5.80 -7.27 12.35
CA ALA A 137 -4.67 -8.09 11.98
C ALA A 137 -3.68 -7.32 11.09
N ASP A 138 -4.18 -6.50 10.17
CA ASP A 138 -3.37 -5.65 9.29
C ASP A 138 -2.56 -4.59 10.05
N ILE A 139 -3.21 -3.85 10.96
CA ILE A 139 -2.50 -2.90 11.83
C ILE A 139 -1.48 -3.65 12.70
N GLY A 140 -1.82 -4.82 13.23
CA GLY A 140 -0.91 -5.69 13.99
C GLY A 140 0.30 -6.13 13.17
N MET A 141 0.09 -6.54 11.91
CA MET A 141 1.15 -6.89 10.95
C MET A 141 2.12 -5.73 10.75
N ILE A 142 1.61 -4.53 10.44
CA ILE A 142 2.45 -3.36 10.18
C ILE A 142 3.18 -2.89 11.44
N ALA A 143 2.50 -2.84 12.59
CA ALA A 143 3.10 -2.41 13.85
C ALA A 143 4.23 -3.35 14.29
N THR A 144 4.01 -4.66 14.22
CA THR A 144 5.03 -5.65 14.58
C THR A 144 6.16 -5.73 13.56
N GLY A 145 5.88 -5.47 12.28
CA GLY A 145 6.90 -5.30 11.24
C GLY A 145 7.79 -4.07 11.50
N LEU A 146 7.21 -2.94 11.89
CA LEU A 146 7.96 -1.74 12.27
C LEU A 146 8.81 -1.99 13.53
N ILE A 147 8.26 -2.67 14.53
CA ILE A 147 9.03 -3.06 15.72
C ILE A 147 10.21 -3.95 15.29
N ALA A 148 10.02 -4.92 14.39
CA ALA A 148 11.11 -5.74 13.85
C ALA A 148 12.18 -4.89 13.13
N ALA A 149 11.75 -3.90 12.34
CA ALA A 149 12.63 -3.01 11.60
C ALA A 149 13.51 -2.15 12.50
N LEU A 150 12.92 -1.59 13.56
CA LEU A 150 13.58 -0.72 14.54
C LEU A 150 14.36 -1.50 15.60
N THR A 151 14.02 -2.78 15.78
CA THR A 151 14.79 -3.70 16.60
C THR A 151 16.08 -4.03 15.87
N GLY A 152 17.22 -3.77 16.50
CA GLY A 152 18.54 -4.08 15.94
C GLY A 152 18.78 -5.59 15.83
N VAL A 153 19.62 -6.14 16.71
CA VAL A 153 20.10 -7.53 16.58
C VAL A 153 19.18 -8.54 17.28
N ALA A 154 18.83 -8.28 18.54
CA ALA A 154 18.10 -9.24 19.36
C ALA A 154 16.60 -9.19 19.04
N TYR A 155 15.92 -10.35 18.96
CA TYR A 155 14.47 -10.48 18.78
C TYR A 155 13.85 -9.96 17.47
N LYS A 156 14.64 -9.37 16.55
CA LYS A 156 14.16 -8.91 15.22
C LYS A 156 13.33 -9.96 14.49
N TRP A 157 13.87 -11.17 14.35
CA TRP A 157 13.19 -12.27 13.67
C TRP A 157 11.96 -12.78 14.40
N ALA A 158 11.90 -12.65 15.72
CA ALA A 158 10.69 -13.00 16.48
C ALA A 158 9.55 -12.03 16.14
N TRP A 159 9.82 -10.72 16.12
CA TRP A 159 8.85 -9.71 15.70
C TRP A 159 8.42 -9.87 14.24
N TYR A 160 9.37 -10.18 13.34
CA TYR A 160 9.07 -10.47 11.94
C TYR A 160 8.15 -11.68 11.79
N LEU A 161 8.40 -12.78 12.52
CA LEU A 161 7.54 -13.97 12.48
C LEU A 161 6.15 -13.69 13.04
N ILE A 162 6.03 -12.87 14.09
CA ILE A 162 4.74 -12.39 14.61
C ILE A 162 3.99 -11.61 13.52
N SER A 163 4.67 -10.68 12.84
CA SER A 163 4.10 -9.93 11.71
C SER A 163 3.62 -10.85 10.58
N CYS A 164 4.42 -11.86 10.23
CA CYS A 164 4.02 -12.89 9.25
C CYS A 164 2.82 -13.72 9.71
N GLY A 165 2.66 -13.97 11.02
CA GLY A 165 1.49 -14.62 11.58
C GLY A 165 0.20 -13.82 11.36
N PHE A 166 0.25 -12.50 11.61
CA PHE A 166 -0.85 -11.60 11.27
C PHE A 166 -1.12 -11.58 9.76
N PHE A 167 -0.08 -11.53 8.93
CA PHE A 167 -0.23 -11.57 7.47
C PHE A 167 -0.92 -12.86 6.99
N ALA A 168 -0.52 -14.01 7.53
CA ALA A 168 -1.14 -15.29 7.22
C ALA A 168 -2.63 -15.32 7.60
N PHE A 169 -3.00 -14.69 8.72
CA PHE A 169 -4.40 -14.55 9.12
C PHE A 169 -5.21 -13.69 8.15
N ILE A 170 -4.64 -12.59 7.64
CA ILE A 170 -5.28 -11.75 6.61
C ILE A 170 -5.51 -12.55 5.32
N ILE A 171 -4.49 -13.29 4.85
CA ILE A 171 -4.64 -14.16 3.67
C ILE A 171 -5.75 -15.20 3.89
N TYR A 172 -5.74 -15.87 5.04
CA TYR A 172 -6.78 -16.84 5.39
C TYR A 172 -8.18 -16.20 5.30
N ASP A 173 -8.35 -15.02 5.87
CA ASP A 173 -9.63 -14.31 5.85
C ASP A 173 -10.07 -13.88 4.47
N LEU A 174 -9.15 -13.43 3.61
CA LEU A 174 -9.45 -13.09 2.23
C LEU A 174 -9.92 -14.34 1.45
N LEU A 175 -9.23 -15.47 1.64
CA LEU A 175 -9.59 -16.73 0.98
C LEU A 175 -10.94 -17.29 1.48
N VAL A 176 -11.20 -17.23 2.79
CA VAL A 176 -12.49 -17.65 3.35
C VAL A 176 -13.63 -16.75 2.85
N THR A 177 -13.40 -15.43 2.79
CA THR A 177 -14.36 -14.47 2.25
C THR A 177 -14.64 -14.75 0.76
N CYS A 178 -13.63 -15.14 0.00
CA CYS A 178 -13.78 -15.59 -1.39
C CYS A 178 -14.74 -16.80 -1.48
N VAL A 179 -14.53 -17.83 -0.66
CA VAL A 179 -15.37 -19.05 -0.68
C VAL A 179 -16.80 -18.78 -0.18
N GLN A 180 -16.97 -17.88 0.78
CA GLN A 180 -18.29 -17.54 1.31
C GLN A 180 -19.11 -16.68 0.33
N SER A 181 -18.47 -15.66 -0.27
CA SER A 181 -19.15 -14.75 -1.21
C SER A 181 -19.52 -15.44 -2.53
N SER A 182 -18.78 -16.47 -2.96
CA SER A 182 -19.12 -17.23 -4.18
C SER A 182 -20.49 -17.93 -4.09
N LYS A 183 -20.95 -18.23 -2.88
CA LYS A 183 -22.26 -18.85 -2.62
C LYS A 183 -23.42 -17.84 -2.65
N GLN A 184 -23.12 -16.54 -2.58
CA GLN A 184 -24.11 -15.48 -2.46
C GLN A 184 -24.33 -14.75 -3.79
N ASN A 185 -23.25 -14.33 -4.44
CA ASN A 185 -23.32 -13.61 -5.72
C ASN A 185 -22.06 -13.88 -6.55
N ALA A 186 -22.20 -14.66 -7.62
CA ALA A 186 -21.09 -15.06 -8.48
C ALA A 186 -20.40 -13.88 -9.19
N GLN A 187 -21.15 -12.85 -9.58
CA GLN A 187 -20.61 -11.69 -10.29
C GLN A 187 -19.75 -10.82 -9.38
N LEU A 188 -20.25 -10.49 -8.18
CA LEU A 188 -19.49 -9.74 -7.17
C LEU A 188 -18.27 -10.54 -6.70
N ASN A 189 -18.45 -11.85 -6.51
CA ASN A 189 -17.34 -12.74 -6.13
C ASN A 189 -16.24 -12.79 -7.20
N ALA A 190 -16.56 -12.77 -8.49
CA ALA A 190 -15.55 -12.75 -9.54
C ALA A 190 -14.67 -11.49 -9.46
N LYS A 191 -15.27 -10.32 -9.22
CA LYS A 191 -14.53 -9.06 -9.00
C LYS A 191 -13.64 -9.14 -7.76
N TYR A 192 -14.21 -9.59 -6.65
CA TYR A 192 -13.49 -9.78 -5.40
C TYR A 192 -12.30 -10.73 -5.56
N THR A 193 -12.51 -11.90 -6.15
CA THR A 193 -11.47 -12.93 -6.34
C THR A 193 -10.30 -12.38 -7.15
N LYS A 194 -10.59 -11.64 -8.23
CA LYS A 194 -9.56 -11.02 -9.07
C LYS A 194 -8.76 -9.98 -8.29
N LEU A 195 -9.42 -9.06 -7.59
CA LEU A 195 -8.77 -7.93 -6.91
C LEU A 195 -8.07 -8.35 -5.61
N ALA A 196 -8.70 -9.21 -4.80
CA ALA A 196 -8.08 -9.80 -3.61
C ALA A 196 -6.91 -10.72 -3.99
N GLY A 197 -7.05 -11.53 -5.04
CA GLY A 197 -5.96 -12.37 -5.56
C GLY A 197 -4.77 -11.55 -6.05
N TYR A 198 -5.03 -10.45 -6.76
CA TYR A 198 -4.00 -9.50 -7.17
C TYR A 198 -3.22 -8.94 -5.96
N LEU A 199 -3.94 -8.48 -4.91
CA LEU A 199 -3.29 -7.98 -3.70
C LEU A 199 -2.51 -9.05 -2.96
N ILE A 200 -3.04 -10.27 -2.79
CA ILE A 200 -2.34 -11.37 -2.10
C ILE A 200 -1.00 -11.67 -2.79
N VAL A 201 -1.01 -11.83 -4.11
CA VAL A 201 0.21 -12.12 -4.88
C VAL A 201 1.24 -11.01 -4.71
N LEU A 202 0.80 -9.75 -4.78
CA LEU A 202 1.68 -8.61 -4.64
C LEU A 202 2.20 -8.44 -3.21
N TRP A 203 1.34 -8.63 -2.21
CA TRP A 203 1.67 -8.46 -0.79
C TRP A 203 2.66 -9.50 -0.29
N ILE A 204 2.72 -10.70 -0.88
CA ILE A 204 3.76 -11.70 -0.58
C ILE A 204 5.17 -11.17 -0.86
N ALA A 205 5.34 -10.26 -1.82
CA ALA A 205 6.65 -9.69 -2.14
C ALA A 205 7.20 -8.80 -1.00
N TYR A 206 6.34 -8.14 -0.23
CA TYR A 206 6.75 -7.22 0.84
C TYR A 206 7.57 -7.90 1.95
N PRO A 207 7.10 -8.99 2.62
CA PRO A 207 7.90 -9.66 3.63
C PRO A 207 9.16 -10.31 3.07
N ILE A 208 9.22 -10.63 1.77
CA ILE A 208 10.42 -11.12 1.10
C ILE A 208 11.45 -9.98 0.96
N VAL A 209 11.03 -8.82 0.43
CA VAL A 209 11.89 -7.63 0.35
C VAL A 209 12.39 -7.26 1.74
N TRP A 210 11.52 -7.26 2.75
CA TRP A 210 11.89 -6.99 4.14
C TRP A 210 12.98 -7.95 4.64
N ALA A 211 12.81 -9.26 4.45
CA ALA A 211 13.76 -10.26 4.92
C ALA A 211 15.14 -10.09 4.28
N LEU A 212 15.18 -9.76 2.99
CA LEU A 212 16.42 -9.52 2.25
C LEU A 212 17.06 -8.16 2.61
N ALA A 213 16.26 -7.14 2.88
CA ALA A 213 16.69 -5.79 3.19
C ALA A 213 16.96 -5.61 4.69
N GLU A 214 15.93 -5.31 5.48
CA GLU A 214 16.00 -4.94 6.88
C GLU A 214 16.35 -6.13 7.79
N GLY A 215 16.05 -7.35 7.35
CA GLY A 215 16.34 -8.59 8.05
C GLY A 215 17.81 -9.01 7.97
N GLN A 216 18.29 -9.30 6.76
CA GLN A 216 19.61 -9.89 6.52
C GLN A 216 20.65 -8.90 5.96
N GLU A 217 20.20 -7.74 5.46
CA GLU A 217 21.03 -6.76 4.73
C GLU A 217 21.73 -7.35 3.50
N ILE A 218 21.06 -8.26 2.79
CA ILE A 218 21.52 -8.80 1.51
C ILE A 218 21.36 -7.76 0.40
N ILE A 219 20.29 -6.96 0.45
CA ILE A 219 20.04 -5.87 -0.50
C ILE A 219 20.22 -4.48 0.16
N SER A 220 20.77 -3.55 -0.61
CA SER A 220 21.04 -2.18 -0.18
C SER A 220 19.76 -1.38 0.06
N VAL A 221 19.87 -0.30 0.84
CA VAL A 221 18.77 0.67 1.06
C VAL A 221 18.25 1.21 -0.29
N ASN A 222 19.14 1.41 -1.25
CA ASN A 222 18.76 1.85 -2.60
C ASN A 222 17.83 0.88 -3.31
N THR A 223 18.19 -0.40 -3.29
CA THR A 223 17.42 -1.47 -3.92
C THR A 223 16.08 -1.65 -3.22
N GLU A 224 16.09 -1.60 -1.89
CA GLU A 224 14.89 -1.65 -1.05
C GLU A 224 13.90 -0.53 -1.40
N VAL A 225 14.37 0.72 -1.47
CA VAL A 225 13.54 1.89 -1.82
C VAL A 225 12.90 1.73 -3.19
N ILE A 226 13.67 1.30 -4.20
CA ILE A 226 13.15 1.09 -5.55
C ILE A 226 12.12 -0.05 -5.57
N ALA A 227 12.42 -1.16 -4.88
CA ALA A 227 11.52 -2.31 -4.81
C ALA A 227 10.17 -1.91 -4.17
N TYR A 228 10.18 -1.25 -3.02
CA TYR A 228 8.95 -0.80 -2.38
C TYR A 228 8.21 0.28 -3.19
N ALA A 229 8.91 1.20 -3.87
CA ALA A 229 8.27 2.17 -4.76
C ALA A 229 7.48 1.48 -5.89
N ILE A 230 8.07 0.47 -6.53
CA ILE A 230 7.40 -0.31 -7.57
C ILE A 230 6.20 -1.05 -6.97
N LEU A 231 6.39 -1.76 -5.85
CA LEU A 231 5.32 -2.50 -5.20
C LEU A 231 4.16 -1.59 -4.79
N ASP A 232 4.45 -0.43 -4.20
CA ASP A 232 3.42 0.52 -3.76
C ASP A 232 2.66 1.14 -4.92
N ILE A 233 3.32 1.49 -6.02
CA ILE A 233 2.64 1.98 -7.23
C ILE A 233 1.68 0.90 -7.76
N LEU A 234 2.12 -0.36 -7.80
CA LEU A 234 1.28 -1.48 -8.23
C LEU A 234 0.11 -1.73 -7.24
N ALA A 235 0.37 -1.66 -5.94
CA ALA A 235 -0.61 -1.98 -4.89
C ALA A 235 -1.64 -0.88 -4.68
N LYS A 236 -1.31 0.37 -5.03
CA LYS A 236 -2.12 1.55 -4.69
C LYS A 236 -2.65 2.25 -5.93
N VAL A 237 -1.78 2.61 -6.87
CA VAL A 237 -2.19 3.35 -8.08
C VAL A 237 -2.84 2.42 -9.08
N VAL A 238 -2.14 1.37 -9.50
CA VAL A 238 -2.68 0.41 -10.48
C VAL A 238 -3.91 -0.29 -9.92
N PHE A 239 -3.84 -0.73 -8.67
CA PHE A 239 -5.01 -1.29 -7.97
C PHE A 239 -6.19 -0.31 -7.94
N GLY A 240 -5.97 0.95 -7.57
CA GLY A 240 -7.01 1.98 -7.54
C GLY A 240 -7.70 2.16 -8.90
N PHE A 241 -6.93 2.19 -9.98
CA PHE A 241 -7.50 2.21 -11.33
C PHE A 241 -8.30 0.94 -11.65
N LEU A 242 -7.81 -0.25 -11.27
CA LEU A 242 -8.54 -1.50 -11.48
C LEU A 242 -9.90 -1.52 -10.76
N VAL A 243 -9.97 -0.94 -9.55
CA VAL A 243 -11.22 -0.79 -8.79
C VAL A 243 -12.17 0.17 -9.49
N VAL A 244 -11.72 1.39 -9.80
CA VAL A 244 -12.56 2.42 -10.43
C VAL A 244 -13.06 1.98 -11.82
N PHE A 245 -12.24 1.28 -12.60
CA PHE A 245 -12.67 0.73 -13.89
C PHE A 245 -13.68 -0.41 -13.75
N ALA A 246 -13.58 -1.23 -12.70
CA ALA A 246 -14.57 -2.27 -12.44
C ALA A 246 -15.94 -1.69 -12.07
N ASP A 247 -15.96 -0.52 -11.42
CA ASP A 247 -17.17 0.20 -11.04
C ASP A 247 -17.84 0.88 -12.24
N SER A 248 -17.06 1.57 -13.08
CA SER A 248 -17.61 2.27 -14.25
C SER A 248 -18.15 1.31 -15.32
N ALA A 249 -17.54 0.15 -15.50
CA ALA A 249 -18.03 -0.88 -16.41
C ALA A 249 -19.39 -1.46 -15.97
N GLU A 250 -19.60 -1.59 -14.65
CA GLU A 250 -20.89 -2.02 -14.08
C GLU A 250 -21.99 -1.00 -14.32
N GLU A 251 -21.70 0.30 -14.09
CA GLU A 251 -22.66 1.37 -14.37
C GLU A 251 -23.12 1.37 -15.84
N GLN A 252 -22.18 1.18 -16.77
CA GLN A 252 -22.50 1.18 -18.19
C GLN A 252 -23.40 -0.01 -18.54
N TYR A 253 -23.14 -1.18 -17.96
CA TYR A 253 -23.97 -2.37 -18.18
C TYR A 253 -25.38 -2.20 -17.62
N GLU A 254 -25.52 -1.70 -16.39
CA GLU A 254 -26.83 -1.45 -15.77
C GLU A 254 -27.65 -0.44 -16.57
N ARG A 255 -27.04 0.67 -17.03
CA ARG A 255 -27.71 1.66 -17.90
C ARG A 255 -28.19 1.08 -19.22
N LEU A 256 -27.46 0.14 -19.80
CA LEU A 256 -27.84 -0.53 -21.06
C LEU A 256 -28.92 -1.58 -20.83
N ALA A 257 -28.92 -2.25 -19.67
CA ALA A 257 -29.93 -3.22 -19.26
C ALA A 257 -31.27 -2.53 -18.91
N ASP A 258 -31.22 -1.34 -18.32
CA ASP A 258 -32.38 -0.48 -18.02
C ASP A 258 -32.74 0.48 -19.18
N GLY A 259 -32.28 0.19 -20.40
CA GLY A 259 -32.65 0.93 -21.61
C GLY A 259 -34.17 1.08 -21.73
N PRO A 260 -34.68 2.18 -22.31
CA PRO A 260 -36.06 2.61 -22.14
C PRO A 260 -37.03 1.48 -22.49
N ASN A 261 -37.92 1.14 -21.54
CA ASN A 261 -39.19 0.52 -21.92
C ASN A 261 -39.87 1.49 -22.87
N GLU A 262 -39.66 1.32 -24.17
CA GLU A 262 -40.48 1.90 -25.22
C GLU A 262 -41.87 1.27 -25.12
N SER A 263 -42.64 1.70 -24.11
CA SER A 263 -44.08 1.48 -24.08
C SER A 263 -44.75 2.60 -24.86
N ALA A 264 -45.16 2.25 -26.08
CA ALA A 264 -46.34 2.68 -26.83
C ALA A 264 -46.70 4.17 -26.90
#